data_AF-A0A838U3G4-F1
#
_entry.id   AF-A0A838U3G4-F1
#
_cell.length_a   1.000
_cell.length_b   1.000
_cell.length_c   1.000
_cell.angle_alpha   90.00
_cell.angle_beta   90.00
_cell.angle_gamma   90.00
#
_symmetry.space_group_name_H-M   'P 1'
#
loop_
_entity.id
_entity.type
_entity.pdbx_description
1 polymer ?
#
loop_
_entity_poly.entity_id
_entity_poly.type
_entity_poly.pdbx_seq_one_letter_code
_entity_poly.pdbx_strand_id
1 'polypeptide(L)' 'MKGHIIRKTYKSRNRIDYDVNIINLRNGLYDINKNELRPHSPYYYSINQKPIVYNPKAKPKMYGKFLNQILYPSE' A
#
# COMPACT_ATOMS: atom_id res chain seq x y z
N MET A 1 -33.22 28.57 0.05
CA MET A 1 -32.08 27.64 -0.04
C MET A 1 -31.15 27.91 1.15
N LYS A 2 -31.12 27.05 2.17
CA LYS A 2 -30.30 27.22 3.38
C LYS A 2 -28.83 26.94 3.06
N GLY A 3 -27.95 27.91 3.33
CA GLY A 3 -26.51 27.78 3.11
C GLY A 3 -25.90 26.72 4.03
N HIS A 4 -25.42 25.62 3.46
CA HIS A 4 -24.61 24.66 4.18
C HIS A 4 -23.14 25.09 4.08
N ILE A 5 -22.57 25.52 5.20
CA ILE A 5 -21.11 25.70 5.32
C ILE A 5 -20.47 24.31 5.20
N ILE A 6 -19.72 24.09 4.12
CA ILE A 6 -18.98 22.84 3.88
C ILE A 6 -17.48 23.18 3.89
N ARG A 7 -16.68 22.30 4.50
CA ARG A 7 -15.22 22.45 4.51
C ARG A 7 -14.64 22.22 3.11
N LYS A 8 -13.69 23.06 2.68
CA LYS A 8 -12.96 22.90 1.39
C LYS A 8 -12.29 21.52 1.25
N THR A 9 -11.91 20.90 2.37
CA THR A 9 -11.26 19.58 2.42
C THR A 9 -12.25 18.41 2.39
N TYR A 10 -13.56 18.67 2.39
CA TYR A 10 -14.56 17.62 2.33
C TYR A 10 -14.42 16.82 1.02
N LYS A 11 -14.29 15.50 1.16
CA LYS A 11 -14.28 14.54 0.06
C LYS A 11 -15.27 13.43 0.38
N SER A 12 -15.98 12.98 -0.65
CA SER A 12 -16.88 11.84 -0.54
C SER A 12 -16.12 10.58 -0.15
N ARG A 13 -16.74 9.71 0.66
CA ARG A 13 -16.13 8.48 1.16
C ARG A 13 -15.71 7.52 0.03
N ASN A 14 -16.41 7.54 -1.11
CA ASN A 14 -16.05 6.76 -2.30
C ASN A 14 -14.75 7.20 -2.99
N ARG A 15 -14.17 8.35 -2.59
CA ARG A 15 -12.87 8.83 -3.07
C ARG A 15 -11.72 8.39 -2.18
N ILE A 16 -12.02 7.83 -1.01
CA ILE A 16 -11.04 7.37 -0.02
C ILE A 16 -10.75 5.90 -0.28
N ASP A 17 -9.46 5.53 -0.34
CA ASP A 17 -9.00 4.16 -0.62
C ASP A 17 -9.71 3.56 -1.85
N TYR A 18 -9.91 4.38 -2.89
CA TYR A 18 -10.80 4.04 -4.01
C TYR A 18 -10.22 2.96 -4.95
N ASP A 19 -8.89 2.83 -5.00
CA ASP A 19 -8.21 1.84 -5.82
C ASP A 19 -7.70 0.69 -4.93
N VAL A 20 -8.27 -0.49 -5.11
CA VAL A 20 -7.93 -1.71 -4.38
C VAL A 20 -6.50 -2.19 -4.65
N ASN A 21 -5.90 -1.74 -5.75
CA ASN A 21 -4.54 -2.12 -6.13
C ASN A 21 -3.47 -1.23 -5.48
N ILE A 22 -3.88 -0.14 -4.83
CA ILE A 22 -2.96 0.77 -4.15
C ILE A 22 -3.00 0.52 -2.65
N ILE A 23 -1.87 0.09 -2.11
CA ILE A 23 -1.69 -0.15 -0.68
C ILE A 23 -0.95 1.04 -0.07
N ASN A 24 -1.58 1.69 0.90
CA ASN A 24 -0.94 2.74 1.69
C ASN A 24 0.03 2.11 2.70
N LEU A 25 1.34 2.13 2.41
CA LEU A 25 2.41 1.64 3.27
C LEU A 25 3.05 2.79 4.05
N ARG A 26 3.91 2.47 5.02
CA ARG A 26 4.57 3.49 5.86
C ARG A 26 5.47 4.43 5.07
N ASN A 27 6.05 3.96 3.96
CA ASN A 27 7.00 4.70 3.14
C ASN A 27 6.48 5.07 1.74
N GLY A 28 5.18 4.92 1.48
CA GLY A 28 4.60 5.31 0.20
C GLY A 28 3.30 4.60 -0.16
N LEU A 29 2.83 4.87 -1.37
CA LEU A 29 1.69 4.22 -2.00
C LEU A 29 2.21 3.14 -2.94
N TYR A 30 1.97 1.88 -2.60
CA TYR A 30 2.44 0.74 -3.36
C TYR A 30 1.38 0.25 -4.35
N ASP A 31 1.71 0.24 -5.64
CA ASP A 31 0.85 -0.20 -6.74
C ASP A 31 1.16 -1.67 -7.06
N ILE A 32 0.25 -2.59 -6.71
CA ILE A 32 0.48 -4.03 -6.88
C ILE A 32 0.51 -4.44 -8.35
N ASN A 33 -0.19 -3.72 -9.23
CA ASN A 33 -0.26 -4.06 -10.66
C ASN A 33 1.05 -3.75 -11.36
N LYS A 34 1.71 -2.65 -10.95
CA LYS A 34 2.98 -2.21 -11.53
C LYS A 34 4.19 -2.66 -10.73
N ASN A 35 3.99 -3.19 -9.53
CA ASN A 35 5.07 -3.54 -8.61
C ASN A 35 5.96 -2.32 -8.29
N GLU A 36 5.33 -1.17 -8.03
CA GLU A 36 6.01 0.12 -7.86
C GLU A 36 5.61 0.79 -6.54
N LEU A 37 6.60 1.32 -5.81
CA LEU A 37 6.37 2.20 -4.68
C LEU A 37 6.46 3.66 -5.13
N ARG A 38 5.38 4.41 -4.97
CA ARG A 38 5.33 5.86 -5.22
C ARG A 38 5.34 6.64 -3.90
N PRO A 39 5.87 7.87 -3.87
CA PRO A 39 5.73 8.73 -2.69
C PRO A 39 4.25 8.99 -2.39
N HIS A 40 3.96 9.29 -1.12
CA HIS A 40 2.63 9.76 -0.76
C HIS A 40 2.29 11.05 -1.52
N SER A 41 1.00 11.21 -1.81
CA SER A 41 0.49 12.34 -2.56
C SER A 41 -0.75 12.90 -1.87
N PRO A 42 -0.87 14.23 -1.70
CA PRO A 42 -2.09 14.86 -1.19
C PRO A 42 -3.29 14.69 -2.14
N TYR A 43 -3.05 14.20 -3.37
CA TYR A 43 -4.07 13.96 -4.38
C TYR A 43 -4.65 12.52 -4.33
N TYR A 44 -4.03 11.60 -3.57
CA TYR A 44 -4.56 10.26 -3.33
C TYR A 44 -5.04 10.16 -1.88
N TYR A 45 -6.35 10.00 -1.69
CA TYR A 45 -6.94 9.96 -0.37
C TYR A 45 -6.91 8.53 0.17
N SER A 46 -5.97 8.24 1.07
CA SER A 46 -5.91 6.95 1.76
C SER A 46 -5.88 7.13 3.27
N ILE A 47 -6.69 6.38 4.00
CA ILE A 47 -6.73 6.46 5.47
C ILE A 47 -6.14 5.20 6.13
N ASN A 48 -6.16 4.07 5.44
CA ASN A 48 -5.71 2.79 6.01
C ASN A 48 -4.21 2.55 5.77
N GLN A 49 -3.34 3.29 6.49
CA GLN A 49 -1.90 3.08 6.39
C GLN A 49 -1.46 1.80 7.11
N LYS A 50 -0.75 0.93 6.42
CA LYS A 50 -0.10 -0.23 7.00
C LYS A 50 1.27 0.16 7.56
N PRO A 51 1.64 -0.27 8.78
CA PRO A 51 2.92 0.06 9.42
C PRO A 51 4.10 -0.76 8.85
N ILE A 52 4.11 -0.97 7.53
CA ILE A 52 5.08 -1.79 6.81
C ILE A 52 5.92 -0.86 5.94
N VAL A 53 7.24 -1.00 6.01
CA VAL A 53 8.18 -0.31 5.11
C VAL A 53 8.50 -1.26 3.95
N TYR A 54 8.06 -0.91 2.74
CA TYR A 54 8.40 -1.70 1.56
C TYR A 54 9.88 -1.54 1.23
N ASN A 55 10.57 -2.67 1.10
CA ASN A 55 11.97 -2.73 0.68
C ASN A 55 12.10 -3.78 -0.44
N PRO A 56 12.31 -3.38 -1.71
CA PRO A 56 12.41 -4.31 -2.83
C PRO A 56 13.64 -5.23 -2.73
N LYS A 57 14.61 -4.89 -1.87
CA LYS A 57 15.82 -5.70 -1.61
C LYS A 57 15.70 -6.58 -0.36
N ALA A 58 14.54 -6.62 0.30
CA ALA A 58 14.35 -7.44 1.49
C ALA A 58 14.49 -8.93 1.15
N LYS A 59 15.35 -9.64 1.89
CA LYS A 59 15.52 -11.10 1.78
C LYS A 59 15.01 -11.77 3.05
N PRO A 60 13.91 -12.53 3.01
CA PRO A 60 13.35 -13.15 4.21
C PRO A 60 14.16 -14.40 4.59
N LYS A 61 15.17 -14.26 5.45
CA LYS A 61 16.10 -15.34 5.83
C LYS A 61 15.40 -16.61 6.35
N MET A 62 14.45 -16.44 7.27
CA MET A 62 13.73 -17.58 7.87
C MET A 62 12.83 -18.30 6.86
N TYR A 63 12.18 -17.54 5.97
CA TYR A 63 11.39 -18.12 4.90
C TYR A 63 12.26 -18.87 3.89
N GLY A 64 13.42 -18.31 3.52
CA GLY A 64 14.40 -19.02 2.69
C GLY A 64 14.90 -20.31 3.34
N LYS A 65 15.18 -20.30 4.66
CA LYS A 65 15.53 -21.51 5.41
C LYS A 65 14.41 -22.55 5.39
N PHE A 66 13.17 -22.12 5.60
CA PHE A 66 12.01 -23.00 5.55
C PHE A 66 11.86 -23.66 4.18
N LEU A 67 11.94 -22.87 3.10
CA LEU A 67 11.89 -23.39 1.73
C LEU A 67 12.99 -24.43 1.47
N ASN A 68 14.23 -24.17 1.89
CA ASN A 68 15.34 -25.13 1.74
C ASN A 68 15.13 -26.45 2.51
N GLN A 69 14.32 -26.45 3.57
CA GLN A 69 14.04 -27.65 4.36
C GLN A 69 12.95 -28.52 3.72
N ILE A 70 11.99 -27.90 3.02
CA ILE A 70 10.82 -28.60 2.47
C ILE A 70 10.94 -28.91 0.98
N LEU A 71 11.75 -28.15 0.24
CA LEU A 71 11.96 -28.37 -1.18
C LEU A 71 13.10 -29.37 -1.36
N TYR A 72 12.86 -30.39 -2.19
CA TYR A 72 13.94 -31.27 -2.65
C TYR A 72 14.88 -30.49 -3.57
N PRO A 73 16.19 -30.83 -3.61
CA PRO A 73 17.10 -30.25 -4.58
C PRO A 73 16.54 -30.48 -5.99
N SER A 74 16.43 -29.41 -6.78
CA SER A 74 16.21 -29.55 -8.22
C SER A 74 17.38 -30.32 -8.82
N GLU A 75 17.10 -31.33 -9.66
CA GLU A 75 18.12 -32.00 -10.51
C GLU A 75 18.83 -31.01 -11.44
#